data_AF-A0A916F3V4-F1
#
_entry.id   AF-A0A916F3V4-F1
#
_cell.length_a   1.000
_cell.length_b   1.000
_cell.length_c   1.000
_cell.angle_alpha   90.00
_cell.angle_beta   90.00
_cell.angle_gamma   90.00
#
_symmetry.space_group_name_H-M   'P 1'
#
loop_
_entity.id
_entity.type
_entity.pdbx_description
1 polymer ?
#
loop_
_entity_poly.entity_id
_entity_poly.type
_entity_poly.pdbx_seq_one_letter_code
_entity_poly.pdbx_strand_id
1 'polypeptide(L)'
;MKSAPLLACLILAGLLAACSSGTDNSEQPAALTKIEDKLPLIVNWKVDTRAAINSASYRLRPLQLGDRIYSIDTAGSIVCIDANYGTSLWRYETRLPAIAGLSGLGDRLLVTSRDGDVAAYQLSGDGLEELWKIRIDSEIRALPVLDRDLVFVRSVDGKLRSLAISDGSQQWMVSRRVPVLSLTGNSEPLVDGDRVIAGFDDGKLIAYDRVDGEIRWESTISVPSGRTEVERLVDLDGRFVLRDGIIYVASFQGRLAAVQAVSGDLLWSRQFSSFQSIAIDDDALYLSAENSDLWSIDRRTGSAFWKQDVLHARKITAPSIIGNRVVVADLDGYLHWFNRSDGKLVGRIRIGASRSYVQPLIREASVVTLDKYGLLASVSPQP
;
A
#
# COMPACT_ATOMS: atom_id res chain seq x y z
N MET A 1 -6.43 78.00 -17.74
CA MET A 1 -6.90 76.63 -18.09
C MET A 1 -5.86 76.04 -19.03
N LYS A 2 -5.19 74.90 -18.84
CA LYS A 2 -5.17 73.77 -17.90
C LYS A 2 -3.77 73.10 -18.10
N SER A 3 -2.91 73.04 -17.08
CA SER A 3 -2.43 71.82 -16.39
C SER A 3 -1.94 70.63 -17.26
N ALA A 4 -0.63 70.34 -17.20
CA ALA A 4 -0.04 69.01 -17.40
C ALA A 4 -0.38 68.10 -16.17
N PRO A 5 -0.26 66.74 -16.16
CA PRO A 5 1.01 66.04 -16.41
C PRO A 5 0.94 64.56 -16.88
N LEU A 6 2.14 63.99 -17.09
CA LEU A 6 2.55 62.59 -16.87
C LEU A 6 1.45 61.53 -16.67
N LEU A 7 1.17 60.70 -17.69
CA LEU A 7 0.49 59.41 -17.49
C LEU A 7 0.80 58.40 -18.59
N ALA A 8 2.08 58.20 -18.93
CA ALA A 8 2.48 57.24 -19.98
C ALA A 8 3.42 56.11 -19.50
N CYS A 9 3.84 56.09 -18.23
CA CYS A 9 4.76 55.06 -17.71
C CYS A 9 4.18 54.12 -16.65
N LEU A 10 2.86 54.16 -16.38
CA LEU A 10 2.25 53.34 -15.30
C LEU A 10 1.34 52.20 -15.79
N ILE A 11 1.16 52.03 -17.10
CA ILE A 11 0.35 50.91 -17.65
C ILE A 11 1.22 49.69 -18.00
N LEU A 12 2.55 49.84 -18.09
CA LEU A 12 3.45 48.75 -18.47
C LEU A 12 3.98 47.91 -17.29
N ALA A 13 3.70 48.30 -16.04
CA ALA A 13 4.09 47.53 -14.85
C ALA A 13 2.99 46.56 -14.37
N GLY A 14 1.75 46.68 -14.89
CA GLY A 14 0.62 45.82 -14.50
C GLY A 14 0.55 44.47 -15.24
N LEU A 15 1.40 44.24 -16.25
CA LEU A 15 1.35 43.05 -17.10
C LEU A 15 2.42 41.99 -16.77
N LEU A 16 3.23 42.19 -15.71
CA LEU A 16 4.26 41.22 -15.30
C LEU A 16 3.92 40.44 -14.01
N ALA A 17 2.73 40.64 -13.43
CA ALA A 17 2.27 39.89 -12.26
C ALA A 17 1.27 38.74 -12.59
N ALA A 18 1.17 38.33 -13.85
CA ALA A 18 0.19 37.34 -14.31
C ALA A 18 0.79 35.99 -14.78
N CYS A 19 2.07 35.74 -14.53
CA CYS A 19 2.71 34.44 -14.84
C CYS A 19 3.23 33.77 -13.56
N SER A 20 2.33 33.49 -12.61
CA SER A 20 2.62 32.64 -11.44
C SER A 20 1.37 31.91 -10.94
N SER A 21 0.44 31.54 -11.82
CA SER A 21 -0.64 30.63 -11.47
C SER A 21 -0.63 29.48 -12.46
N GLY A 22 0.23 28.50 -12.21
CA GLY A 22 0.04 27.18 -12.78
C GLY A 22 -1.33 26.70 -12.33
N THR A 23 -2.29 26.63 -13.26
CA THR A 23 -3.60 26.07 -12.97
C THR A 23 -3.39 24.61 -12.65
N ASP A 24 -3.66 24.23 -11.40
CA ASP A 24 -3.75 22.84 -11.00
C ASP A 24 -4.92 22.21 -11.78
N ASN A 25 -4.60 21.52 -12.87
CA ASN A 25 -5.55 20.84 -13.72
C ASN A 25 -5.98 19.48 -13.15
N SER A 26 -5.69 19.20 -11.86
CA SER A 26 -6.15 17.98 -11.24
C SER A 26 -7.67 17.96 -11.09
N GLU A 27 -8.25 16.79 -11.29
CA GLU A 27 -9.66 16.56 -11.10
C GLU A 27 -10.05 16.85 -9.65
N GLN A 28 -11.13 17.62 -9.47
CA GLN A 28 -11.60 18.00 -8.14
C GLN A 28 -12.26 16.80 -7.44
N PRO A 29 -11.97 16.57 -6.15
CA PRO A 29 -12.59 15.46 -5.41
C PRO A 29 -14.12 15.61 -5.35
N ALA A 30 -14.84 14.51 -5.55
CA ALA A 30 -16.29 14.48 -5.43
C ALA A 30 -16.75 15.01 -4.06
N ALA A 31 -17.83 15.80 -4.07
CA ALA A 31 -18.43 16.32 -2.86
C ALA A 31 -18.99 15.18 -1.99
N LEU A 32 -18.92 15.36 -0.67
CA LEU A 32 -19.41 14.39 0.29
C LEU A 32 -20.93 14.25 0.19
N THR A 33 -21.39 13.07 -0.22
CA THR A 33 -22.82 12.73 -0.31
C THR A 33 -23.46 12.60 1.08
N LYS A 34 -24.75 12.92 1.18
CA LYS A 34 -25.55 12.69 2.39
C LYS A 34 -25.80 11.19 2.58
N ILE A 35 -25.76 10.74 3.83
CA ILE A 35 -26.09 9.35 4.23
C ILE A 35 -27.35 9.44 5.07
N GLU A 36 -28.46 8.86 4.61
CA GLU A 36 -29.74 8.90 5.33
C GLU A 36 -29.69 7.95 6.54
N ASP A 37 -29.43 6.66 6.31
CA ASP A 37 -29.36 5.63 7.36
C ASP A 37 -27.92 5.43 7.82
N LYS A 38 -27.43 6.35 8.65
CA LYS A 38 -26.03 6.35 9.06
C LYS A 38 -25.74 5.26 10.10
N LEU A 39 -24.84 4.35 9.77
CA LEU A 39 -24.19 3.44 10.71
C LEU A 39 -23.48 4.27 11.80
N PRO A 40 -23.85 4.10 13.09
CA PRO A 40 -23.16 4.77 14.17
C PRO A 40 -21.73 4.22 14.30
N LEU A 41 -20.75 5.12 14.40
CA LEU A 41 -19.33 4.81 14.46
C LEU A 41 -18.73 5.51 15.67
N ILE A 42 -17.85 4.81 16.40
CA ILE A 42 -17.10 5.34 17.54
C ILE A 42 -15.61 5.29 17.26
N VAL A 43 -14.91 6.32 17.71
CA VAL A 43 -13.46 6.30 17.81
C VAL A 43 -13.13 5.69 19.17
N ASN A 44 -12.47 4.53 19.16
CA ASN A 44 -12.08 3.83 20.39
C ASN A 44 -10.91 4.54 21.06
N TRP A 45 -9.89 4.90 20.27
CA TRP A 45 -8.71 5.63 20.72
C TRP A 45 -8.02 6.33 19.54
N LYS A 46 -7.18 7.32 19.87
CA LYS A 46 -6.26 7.99 18.95
C LYS A 46 -4.91 8.18 19.63
N VAL A 47 -3.83 7.99 18.89
CA VAL A 47 -2.48 8.24 19.36
C VAL A 47 -1.62 8.83 18.25
N ASP A 48 -0.88 9.87 18.60
CA ASP A 48 0.14 10.43 17.72
C ASP A 48 1.44 9.65 17.91
N THR A 49 1.80 8.88 16.90
CA THR A 49 3.05 8.11 16.89
C THR A 49 4.27 9.00 16.64
N ARG A 50 4.06 10.25 16.21
CA ARG A 50 5.06 11.17 15.65
C ARG A 50 5.81 10.57 14.45
N ALA A 51 5.28 9.49 13.89
CA ALA A 51 5.89 8.75 12.80
C ALA A 51 5.37 9.26 11.45
N ALA A 52 5.93 10.39 10.98
CA ALA A 52 5.48 11.01 9.75
C ALA A 52 5.90 10.21 8.49
N ILE A 53 5.00 10.18 7.51
CA ILE A 53 5.19 9.58 6.19
C ILE A 53 5.32 10.71 5.18
N ASN A 54 6.55 11.08 4.86
CA ASN A 54 6.85 12.28 4.06
C ASN A 54 6.58 12.13 2.54
N SER A 55 6.16 10.95 2.07
CA SER A 55 5.84 10.72 0.66
C SER A 55 4.64 9.80 0.49
N ALA A 56 3.77 10.14 -0.46
CA ALA A 56 2.67 9.27 -0.90
C ALA A 56 3.14 8.03 -1.68
N SER A 57 4.42 7.93 -2.04
CA SER A 57 5.03 6.72 -2.63
C SER A 57 5.57 5.76 -1.58
N TYR A 58 5.66 6.18 -0.31
CA TYR A 58 6.06 5.30 0.78
C TYR A 58 4.85 4.52 1.28
N ARG A 59 5.11 3.31 1.78
CA ARG A 59 4.07 2.34 2.16
C ARG A 59 4.24 1.87 3.60
N LEU A 60 4.66 2.78 4.47
CA LEU A 60 4.82 2.55 5.91
C LEU A 60 3.45 2.17 6.53
N ARG A 61 3.18 0.86 6.60
CA ARG A 61 1.95 0.30 7.18
C ARG A 61 2.20 -0.10 8.63
N PRO A 62 1.23 0.11 9.52
CA PRO A 62 1.31 -0.44 10.87
C PRO A 62 1.32 -1.97 10.79
N LEU A 63 2.19 -2.60 11.57
CA LEU A 63 2.26 -4.05 11.75
C LEU A 63 1.57 -4.41 13.06
N GLN A 64 0.65 -5.36 13.04
CA GLN A 64 0.05 -5.88 14.26
C GLN A 64 0.61 -7.26 14.59
N LEU A 65 1.04 -7.44 15.84
CA LEU A 65 1.41 -8.73 16.42
C LEU A 65 0.71 -8.87 17.77
N GLY A 66 -0.28 -9.77 17.85
CA GLY A 66 -1.12 -9.92 19.03
C GLY A 66 -1.83 -8.62 19.42
N ASP A 67 -1.65 -8.21 20.67
CA ASP A 67 -2.21 -6.99 21.26
C ASP A 67 -1.32 -5.75 21.09
N ARG A 68 -0.31 -5.81 20.22
CA ARG A 68 0.60 -4.69 19.94
C ARG A 68 0.53 -4.28 18.48
N ILE A 69 0.58 -2.97 18.26
CA ILE A 69 0.73 -2.37 16.94
C ILE A 69 2.06 -1.64 16.88
N TYR A 70 2.81 -1.89 15.83
CA TYR A 70 4.10 -1.29 15.56
C TYR A 70 3.97 -0.36 14.36
N SER A 71 4.44 0.88 14.52
CA SER A 71 4.57 1.84 13.44
C SER A 71 6.04 2.21 13.28
N ILE A 72 6.47 2.53 12.06
CA ILE A 72 7.82 3.04 11.77
C ILE A 72 7.71 4.29 10.91
N ASP A 73 8.59 5.25 11.14
CA ASP A 73 8.70 6.46 10.33
C ASP A 73 9.84 6.41 9.32
N THR A 74 9.95 7.46 8.49
CA THR A 74 11.02 7.54 7.48
C THR A 74 12.42 7.73 8.06
N ALA A 75 12.56 8.03 9.36
CA ALA A 75 13.84 8.14 10.05
C ALA A 75 14.24 6.83 10.73
N GLY A 76 13.36 5.82 10.75
CA GLY A 76 13.62 4.52 11.37
C GLY A 76 13.23 4.45 12.84
N SER A 77 12.39 5.37 13.33
CA SER A 77 11.85 5.32 14.68
C SER A 77 10.67 4.37 14.73
N ILE A 78 10.83 3.25 15.45
CA ILE A 78 9.76 2.27 15.70
C ILE A 78 9.04 2.64 16.98
N VAL A 79 7.71 2.66 16.92
CA VAL A 79 6.84 2.87 18.09
C VAL A 79 5.99 1.64 18.30
N CYS A 80 6.02 1.08 19.51
CA CYS A 80 5.12 0.03 19.94
C CYS A 80 3.94 0.64 20.69
N ILE A 81 2.73 0.23 20.32
CA ILE A 81 1.47 0.78 20.79
C ILE A 81 0.62 -0.37 21.32
N ASP A 82 -0.03 -0.18 22.46
CA ASP A 82 -1.07 -1.08 22.93
C ASP A 82 -2.29 -0.99 22.01
N ALA A 83 -2.66 -2.10 21.38
CA ALA A 83 -3.72 -2.13 20.37
C ALA A 83 -5.14 -1.91 20.96
N ASN A 84 -5.31 -2.17 22.26
CA ASN A 84 -6.59 -2.04 22.96
C ASN A 84 -6.84 -0.60 23.40
N TYR A 85 -5.81 0.07 23.90
CA TYR A 85 -5.94 1.39 24.53
C TYR A 85 -5.33 2.54 23.71
N GLY A 86 -4.52 2.23 22.68
CA GLY A 86 -3.82 3.24 21.90
C GLY A 86 -2.73 3.94 22.70
N THR A 87 -2.13 3.31 23.71
CA THR A 87 -1.06 3.91 24.50
C THR A 87 0.31 3.56 23.90
N SER A 88 1.21 4.54 23.79
CA SER A 88 2.60 4.29 23.39
C SER A 88 3.32 3.56 24.53
N LEU A 89 3.82 2.36 24.25
CA LEU A 89 4.51 1.53 25.23
C LEU A 89 6.01 1.83 25.25
N TRP A 90 6.64 1.83 24.08
CA TRP A 90 8.07 2.12 23.94
C TRP A 90 8.42 2.61 22.53
N ARG A 91 9.62 3.17 22.39
CA ARG A 91 10.20 3.63 21.13
C ARG A 91 11.61 3.08 20.97
N TYR A 92 11.96 2.70 19.74
CA TYR A 92 13.28 2.20 19.38
C TYR A 92 13.79 2.89 18.11
N GLU A 93 15.03 3.35 18.13
CA GLU A 93 15.63 4.09 17.03
C GLU A 93 16.58 3.19 16.21
N THR A 94 16.07 2.62 15.12
CA THR A 94 16.92 1.86 14.17
C THR A 94 17.85 2.79 13.38
N ARG A 95 17.43 4.05 13.19
CA ARG A 95 18.06 5.05 12.32
C ARG A 95 18.21 4.60 10.87
N LEU A 96 17.44 3.60 10.46
CA LEU A 96 17.36 3.14 9.08
C LEU A 96 16.32 3.98 8.34
N PRO A 97 16.66 4.60 7.19
CA PRO A 97 15.71 5.39 6.43
C PRO A 97 14.67 4.48 5.75
N ALA A 98 13.62 4.13 6.50
CA ALA A 98 12.61 3.16 6.11
C ALA A 98 11.58 3.76 5.12
N ILE A 99 11.25 2.99 4.09
CA ILE A 99 10.26 3.39 3.07
C ILE A 99 9.18 2.33 2.78
N ALA A 100 9.45 1.07 3.15
CA ALA A 100 8.53 -0.06 2.96
C ALA A 100 7.66 -0.36 4.19
N GLY A 101 8.17 -0.14 5.41
CA GLY A 101 7.46 -0.38 6.67
C GLY A 101 8.14 -1.47 7.51
N LEU A 102 7.35 -2.17 8.33
CA LEU A 102 7.76 -3.30 9.15
C LEU A 102 7.15 -4.60 8.65
N SER A 103 7.94 -5.67 8.67
CA SER A 103 7.43 -7.04 8.59
C SER A 103 7.73 -7.77 9.89
N GLY A 104 6.89 -8.73 10.28
CA GLY A 104 7.17 -9.51 11.47
C GLY A 104 6.39 -10.82 11.52
N LEU A 105 6.98 -11.79 12.22
CA LEU A 105 6.40 -13.10 12.47
C LEU A 105 6.87 -13.57 13.86
N GLY A 106 5.93 -13.92 14.72
CA GLY A 106 6.23 -14.28 16.11
C GLY A 106 6.88 -13.11 16.85
N ASP A 107 8.12 -13.30 17.32
CA ASP A 107 8.92 -12.32 18.05
C ASP A 107 9.96 -11.61 17.18
N ARG A 108 9.96 -11.85 15.85
CA ARG A 108 10.90 -11.26 14.90
C ARG A 108 10.28 -10.07 14.20
N LEU A 109 11.05 -8.99 14.07
CA LEU A 109 10.75 -7.83 13.24
C LEU A 109 11.84 -7.62 12.19
N LEU A 110 11.44 -7.21 10.99
CA LEU A 110 12.32 -6.85 9.89
C LEU A 110 12.10 -5.41 9.47
N VAL A 111 13.21 -4.71 9.22
CA VAL A 111 13.23 -3.34 8.72
C VAL A 111 14.08 -3.30 7.47
N THR A 112 13.59 -2.63 6.43
CA THR A 112 14.36 -2.36 5.22
C THR A 112 14.49 -0.86 4.98
N SER A 113 15.63 -0.45 4.44
CA SER A 113 15.91 0.95 4.16
C SER A 113 15.99 1.25 2.65
N ARG A 114 15.79 2.52 2.31
CA ARG A 114 16.01 3.02 0.95
C ARG A 114 17.48 2.91 0.49
N ASP A 115 18.41 2.80 1.45
CA ASP A 115 19.84 2.65 1.19
C ASP A 115 20.25 1.18 1.02
N GLY A 116 19.27 0.26 1.06
CA GLY A 116 19.47 -1.17 0.87
C GLY A 116 19.83 -1.94 2.15
N ASP A 117 19.64 -1.35 3.34
CA ASP A 117 19.79 -2.12 4.57
C ASP A 117 18.65 -3.12 4.72
N VAL A 118 18.97 -4.31 5.20
CA VAL A 118 18.02 -5.28 5.74
C VAL A 118 18.48 -5.59 7.16
N ALA A 119 17.62 -5.36 8.15
CA ALA A 119 17.93 -5.63 9.54
C ALA A 119 16.84 -6.47 10.19
N ALA A 120 17.25 -7.40 11.04
CA ALA A 120 16.37 -8.21 11.85
C ALA A 120 16.52 -7.88 13.33
N TYR A 121 15.39 -7.80 14.00
CA TYR A 121 15.27 -7.51 15.42
C TYR A 121 14.46 -8.61 16.10
N GLN A 122 14.76 -8.86 17.37
CA GLN A 122 13.95 -9.67 18.27
C GLN A 122 13.23 -8.77 19.27
N LEU A 123 11.95 -9.05 19.52
CA LEU A 123 11.21 -8.45 20.63
C LEU A 123 11.86 -8.87 21.95
N SER A 124 12.32 -7.91 22.74
CA SER A 124 13.00 -8.15 24.01
C SER A 124 12.43 -7.23 25.09
N GLY A 125 11.56 -7.77 25.94
CA GLY A 125 10.84 -7.00 26.97
C GLY A 125 10.09 -5.80 26.39
N ASP A 126 10.48 -4.59 26.81
CA ASP A 126 9.93 -3.31 26.34
C ASP A 126 10.81 -2.66 25.25
N GLY A 127 11.41 -3.45 24.37
CA GLY A 127 12.22 -2.94 23.27
C GLY A 127 12.56 -3.97 22.21
N LEU A 128 13.65 -3.70 21.50
CA LEU A 128 14.18 -4.52 20.42
C LEU A 128 15.66 -4.80 20.65
N GLU A 129 16.08 -6.02 20.31
CA GLU A 129 17.48 -6.41 20.18
C GLU A 129 17.79 -6.61 18.70
N GLU A 130 18.83 -5.96 18.18
CA GLU A 130 19.30 -6.18 16.80
C GLU A 130 19.99 -7.54 16.73
N LEU A 131 19.46 -8.44 15.90
CA LEU A 131 20.06 -9.76 15.68
C LEU A 131 21.18 -9.66 14.64
N TRP A 132 20.89 -8.98 13.53
CA TRP A 132 21.83 -8.74 12.45
C TRP A 132 21.35 -7.60 11.56
N LYS A 133 22.32 -7.05 10.82
CA LYS A 133 22.09 -6.07 9.78
C LYS A 133 23.04 -6.33 8.62
N ILE A 134 22.49 -6.39 7.42
CA ILE A 134 23.24 -6.51 6.17
C ILE A 134 22.92 -5.34 5.25
N ARG A 135 23.78 -5.13 4.24
CA ARG A 135 23.55 -4.19 3.15
C ARG A 135 23.42 -4.96 1.84
N ILE A 136 22.34 -4.71 1.10
CA ILE A 136 22.23 -5.08 -0.30
C ILE A 136 22.38 -3.81 -1.15
N ASP A 137 23.14 -3.87 -2.25
CA ASP A 137 23.49 -2.70 -3.06
C ASP A 137 22.35 -2.21 -3.97
N SER A 138 21.14 -2.09 -3.42
CA SER A 138 19.95 -1.62 -4.14
C SER A 138 18.85 -1.19 -3.18
N GLU A 139 18.07 -0.18 -3.59
CA GLU A 139 16.92 0.31 -2.84
C GLU A 139 15.86 -0.78 -2.65
N ILE A 140 15.27 -0.84 -1.46
CA ILE A 140 14.19 -1.76 -1.11
C ILE A 140 12.92 -0.96 -0.85
N ARG A 141 11.93 -1.08 -1.76
CA ARG A 141 10.63 -0.41 -1.66
C ARG A 141 9.50 -1.35 -1.23
N ALA A 142 9.72 -2.65 -1.37
CA ALA A 142 8.82 -3.72 -0.94
C ALA A 142 9.02 -4.05 0.54
N LEU A 143 7.97 -4.53 1.20
CA LEU A 143 8.17 -5.16 2.49
C LEU A 143 8.89 -6.50 2.32
N PRO A 144 9.89 -6.81 3.16
CA PRO A 144 10.50 -8.13 3.16
C PRO A 144 9.49 -9.15 3.69
N VAL A 145 9.52 -10.38 3.19
CA VAL A 145 8.58 -11.43 3.62
C VAL A 145 9.33 -12.47 4.42
N LEU A 146 8.96 -12.63 5.68
CA LEU A 146 9.50 -13.64 6.58
C LEU A 146 8.60 -14.88 6.52
N ASP A 147 9.17 -16.02 6.14
CA ASP A 147 8.50 -17.32 6.19
C ASP A 147 9.46 -18.37 6.75
N ARG A 148 9.14 -18.85 7.97
CA ARG A 148 9.99 -19.77 8.75
C ARG A 148 11.40 -19.21 8.91
N ASP A 149 12.40 -19.89 8.35
CA ASP A 149 13.82 -19.55 8.48
C ASP A 149 14.34 -18.64 7.36
N LEU A 150 13.47 -18.20 6.44
CA LEU A 150 13.86 -17.45 5.25
C LEU A 150 13.20 -16.06 5.20
N VAL A 151 13.95 -15.10 4.69
CA VAL A 151 13.52 -13.74 4.40
C VAL A 151 13.65 -13.48 2.91
N PHE A 152 12.55 -13.12 2.26
CA PHE A 152 12.51 -12.77 0.85
C PHE A 152 12.49 -11.27 0.65
N VAL A 153 13.42 -10.74 -0.17
CA VAL A 153 13.58 -9.30 -0.39
C VAL A 153 13.58 -8.99 -1.88
N ARG A 154 12.70 -8.05 -2.30
CA ARG A 154 12.64 -7.49 -3.66
C ARG A 154 13.24 -6.09 -3.68
N SER A 155 14.28 -5.93 -4.50
CA SER A 155 14.99 -4.66 -4.68
C SER A 155 14.75 -4.07 -6.07
N VAL A 156 14.93 -2.75 -6.20
CA VAL A 156 14.64 -1.97 -7.42
C VAL A 156 15.52 -2.39 -8.60
N ASP A 157 16.68 -3.01 -8.34
CA ASP A 157 17.56 -3.58 -9.38
C ASP A 157 17.05 -4.90 -10.01
N GLY A 158 15.76 -5.22 -9.85
CA GLY A 158 15.12 -6.39 -10.48
C GLY A 158 15.48 -7.72 -9.84
N LYS A 159 16.06 -7.72 -8.64
CA LYS A 159 16.48 -8.95 -7.95
C LYS A 159 15.47 -9.39 -6.90
N LEU A 160 15.34 -10.71 -6.74
CA LEU A 160 14.69 -11.36 -5.60
C LEU A 160 15.78 -12.15 -4.87
N ARG A 161 15.93 -11.89 -3.57
CA ARG A 161 16.88 -12.59 -2.71
C ARG A 161 16.14 -13.39 -1.66
N SER A 162 16.70 -14.54 -1.32
CA SER A 162 16.39 -15.27 -0.10
C SER A 162 17.56 -15.16 0.87
N LEU A 163 17.28 -14.78 2.11
CA LEU A 163 18.24 -14.61 3.18
C LEU A 163 17.85 -15.52 4.34
N ALA A 164 18.83 -16.05 5.09
CA ALA A 164 18.53 -16.76 6.33
C ALA A 164 18.12 -15.75 7.43
N ILE A 165 17.05 -16.04 8.16
CA ILE A 165 16.62 -15.20 9.31
C ILE A 165 17.62 -15.24 10.47
N SER A 166 18.51 -16.24 10.52
CA SER A 166 19.48 -16.41 11.61
C SER A 166 20.58 -15.37 11.60
N ASP A 167 21.07 -14.99 10.42
CA ASP A 167 22.26 -14.15 10.27
C ASP A 167 22.22 -13.19 9.05
N GLY A 168 21.15 -13.24 8.24
CA GLY A 168 21.03 -12.46 7.02
C GLY A 168 21.85 -13.00 5.84
N SER A 169 22.47 -14.17 5.95
CA SER A 169 23.26 -14.74 4.85
C SER A 169 22.39 -15.06 3.63
N GLN A 170 22.85 -14.67 2.44
CA GLN A 170 22.12 -14.91 1.20
C GLN A 170 22.17 -16.40 0.84
N GLN A 171 20.98 -17.03 0.77
CA GLN A 171 20.82 -18.42 0.37
C GLN A 171 20.83 -18.55 -1.15
N TRP A 172 20.07 -17.69 -1.83
CA TRP A 172 20.05 -17.60 -3.28
C TRP A 172 19.60 -16.22 -3.73
N MET A 173 19.84 -15.94 -5.02
CA MET A 173 19.43 -14.70 -5.67
C MET A 173 19.12 -14.97 -7.13
N VAL A 174 17.97 -14.45 -7.57
CA VAL A 174 17.60 -14.40 -8.98
C VAL A 174 17.59 -12.95 -9.45
N SER A 175 17.93 -12.73 -10.72
CA SER A 175 17.98 -11.40 -11.33
C SER A 175 17.17 -11.39 -12.62
N ARG A 176 16.35 -10.35 -12.78
CA ARG A 176 15.61 -10.07 -14.00
C ARG A 176 16.06 -8.73 -14.56
N ARG A 177 15.88 -8.57 -15.88
CA ARG A 177 16.16 -7.28 -16.53
C ARG A 177 15.09 -6.28 -16.11
N VAL A 178 15.52 -5.15 -15.57
CA VAL A 178 14.66 -4.00 -15.29
C VAL A 178 14.56 -3.15 -16.55
N PRO A 179 13.35 -2.80 -17.03
CA PRO A 179 13.17 -1.86 -18.13
C PRO A 179 13.78 -0.48 -17.81
N VAL A 180 14.14 0.29 -18.84
CA VAL A 180 14.75 1.64 -18.70
C VAL A 180 13.84 2.62 -17.94
N LEU A 181 12.53 2.37 -17.97
CA LEU A 181 11.52 3.08 -17.19
C LEU A 181 10.67 2.04 -16.47
N SER A 182 10.71 2.09 -15.14
CA SER A 182 9.82 1.34 -14.25
C SER A 182 9.14 2.36 -13.34
N LEU A 183 7.86 2.14 -13.01
CA LEU A 183 7.38 2.70 -11.75
C LEU A 183 8.17 1.97 -10.65
N THR A 184 8.44 2.66 -9.55
CA THR A 184 9.30 2.11 -8.50
C THR A 184 8.41 1.80 -7.32
N GLY A 185 7.83 0.60 -7.32
CA GLY A 185 6.95 0.11 -6.24
C GLY A 185 7.02 -1.40 -6.03
N ASN A 186 8.22 -1.98 -6.20
CA ASN A 186 8.58 -3.39 -6.00
C ASN A 186 7.55 -4.21 -5.21
N SER A 187 6.83 -5.08 -5.92
CA SER A 187 5.83 -5.98 -5.33
C SER A 187 6.37 -6.78 -4.13
N GLU A 188 5.57 -6.82 -3.07
CA GLU A 188 5.80 -7.72 -1.93
C GLU A 188 5.77 -9.18 -2.44
N PRO A 189 6.81 -10.00 -2.18
CA PRO A 189 6.75 -11.43 -2.46
C PRO A 189 5.55 -12.11 -1.79
N LEU A 190 5.15 -13.26 -2.30
CA LEU A 190 4.13 -14.09 -1.68
C LEU A 190 4.68 -15.50 -1.50
N VAL A 191 4.50 -16.09 -0.33
CA VAL A 191 4.93 -17.47 -0.07
C VAL A 191 3.72 -18.40 -0.10
N ASP A 192 3.80 -19.47 -0.87
CA ASP A 192 2.78 -20.52 -0.99
C ASP A 192 3.43 -21.91 -0.95
N GLY A 193 3.39 -22.55 0.21
CA GLY A 193 3.97 -23.88 0.41
C GLY A 193 5.48 -23.91 0.20
N ASP A 194 5.92 -24.54 -0.90
CA ASP A 194 7.31 -24.64 -1.34
C ASP A 194 7.74 -23.52 -2.31
N ARG A 195 6.86 -22.57 -2.60
CA ARG A 195 7.09 -21.51 -3.60
C ARG A 195 7.20 -20.14 -2.96
N VAL A 196 8.05 -19.30 -3.53
CA VAL A 196 7.98 -17.85 -3.39
C VAL A 196 7.64 -17.24 -4.75
N ILE A 197 6.57 -16.45 -4.79
CA ILE A 197 6.03 -15.82 -5.98
C ILE A 197 6.35 -14.34 -5.93
N ALA A 198 6.80 -13.78 -7.05
CA ALA A 198 7.06 -12.35 -7.17
C ALA A 198 6.62 -11.83 -8.55
N GLY A 199 6.13 -10.60 -8.56
CA GLY A 199 5.92 -9.84 -9.79
C GLY A 199 7.15 -9.02 -10.15
N PHE A 200 7.33 -8.83 -11.45
CA PHE A 200 8.43 -8.10 -12.03
C PHE A 200 7.91 -7.07 -13.02
N ASP A 201 8.73 -6.04 -13.22
CA ASP A 201 8.47 -4.84 -14.02
C ASP A 201 8.34 -5.16 -15.53
N ASP A 202 8.65 -6.39 -15.94
CA ASP A 202 8.38 -6.91 -17.28
C ASP A 202 6.95 -7.45 -17.45
N GLY A 203 6.08 -7.25 -16.45
CA GLY A 203 4.67 -7.65 -16.46
C GLY A 203 4.43 -9.12 -16.13
N LYS A 204 5.46 -9.80 -15.59
CA LYS A 204 5.41 -11.23 -15.30
C LYS A 204 5.27 -11.51 -13.81
N LEU A 205 4.51 -12.56 -13.53
CA LEU A 205 4.44 -13.21 -12.23
C LEU A 205 5.23 -14.51 -12.31
N ILE A 206 6.14 -14.75 -11.38
CA ILE A 206 7.03 -15.91 -11.42
C ILE A 206 7.03 -16.57 -10.04
N ALA A 207 6.83 -17.89 -10.02
CA ALA A 207 7.07 -18.71 -8.84
C ALA A 207 8.46 -19.33 -8.91
N TYR A 208 9.20 -19.16 -7.83
CA TYR A 208 10.47 -19.81 -7.59
C TYR A 208 10.31 -20.84 -6.48
N ASP A 209 11.12 -21.88 -6.49
CA ASP A 209 11.34 -22.72 -5.34
C ASP A 209 11.88 -21.86 -4.19
N ARG A 210 11.31 -22.01 -3.00
CA ARG A 210 11.67 -21.17 -1.86
C ARG A 210 13.08 -21.45 -1.34
N VAL A 211 13.62 -22.64 -1.56
CA VAL A 211 14.89 -23.14 -0.99
C VAL A 211 16.08 -22.85 -1.89
N ASP A 212 15.95 -23.02 -3.21
CA ASP A 212 17.08 -22.87 -4.15
C ASP A 212 16.89 -21.76 -5.21
N GLY A 213 15.68 -21.21 -5.33
CA GLY A 213 15.39 -20.15 -6.28
C GLY A 213 15.19 -20.62 -7.73
N GLU A 214 15.05 -21.92 -7.99
CA GLU A 214 14.72 -22.42 -9.32
C GLU A 214 13.30 -22.03 -9.75
N ILE A 215 13.11 -21.72 -11.03
CA ILE A 215 11.78 -21.34 -11.55
C ILE A 215 10.87 -22.57 -11.56
N ARG A 216 9.72 -22.46 -10.89
CA ARG A 216 8.64 -23.47 -10.95
C ARG A 216 7.65 -23.16 -12.08
N TRP A 217 7.27 -21.91 -12.24
CA TRP A 217 6.45 -21.43 -13.36
C TRP A 217 6.62 -19.92 -13.59
N GLU A 218 6.30 -19.47 -14.80
CA GLU A 218 6.29 -18.06 -15.19
C GLU A 218 5.00 -17.76 -15.98
N SER A 219 4.34 -16.65 -15.63
CA SER A 219 3.08 -16.23 -16.23
C SER A 219 3.11 -14.76 -16.63
N THR A 220 2.75 -14.47 -17.86
CA THR A 220 2.64 -13.09 -18.36
C THR A 220 1.26 -12.54 -18.02
N ILE A 221 1.19 -11.59 -17.08
CA ILE A 221 -0.06 -10.98 -16.63
C ILE A 221 -0.46 -9.83 -17.54
N SER A 222 0.51 -8.96 -17.81
CA SER A 222 0.34 -7.80 -18.67
C SER A 222 1.56 -7.68 -19.59
N VAL A 223 1.34 -7.15 -20.80
CA VAL A 223 2.42 -6.87 -21.74
C VAL A 223 2.52 -5.35 -21.85
N PRO A 224 3.69 -4.74 -21.63
CA PRO A 224 3.92 -3.32 -21.93
C PRO A 224 3.39 -2.93 -23.31
N SER A 225 2.43 -2.00 -23.38
CA SER A 225 1.80 -1.61 -24.65
C SER A 225 1.61 -0.10 -24.74
N GLY A 226 2.14 0.54 -25.79
CA GLY A 226 2.08 1.99 -25.94
C GLY A 226 2.99 2.51 -27.05
N ARG A 227 2.65 3.67 -27.63
CA ARG A 227 3.48 4.38 -28.62
C ARG A 227 4.52 5.27 -27.96
N THR A 228 4.25 5.72 -26.74
CA THR A 228 5.16 6.52 -25.93
C THR A 228 5.81 5.70 -24.82
N GLU A 229 6.96 6.16 -24.34
CA GLU A 229 7.68 5.52 -23.24
C GLU A 229 6.88 5.48 -21.92
N VAL A 230 5.98 6.45 -21.71
CA VAL A 230 5.06 6.51 -20.56
C VAL A 230 3.91 5.51 -20.70
N GLU A 231 3.35 5.32 -21.90
CA GLU A 231 2.29 4.34 -22.15
C GLU A 231 2.78 2.89 -22.01
N ARG A 232 4.08 2.64 -22.17
CA ARG A 232 4.68 1.31 -21.99
C ARG A 232 4.99 0.96 -20.53
N LEU A 233 4.63 1.81 -19.57
CA LEU A 233 4.79 1.50 -18.15
C LEU A 233 3.80 0.39 -17.76
N VAL A 234 4.31 -0.82 -17.58
CA VAL A 234 3.60 -1.90 -16.89
C VAL A 234 4.35 -2.14 -15.61
N ASP A 235 3.68 -1.89 -14.50
CA ASP A 235 4.20 -2.27 -13.21
C ASP A 235 3.19 -3.14 -12.50
N LEU A 236 3.63 -4.34 -12.13
CA LEU A 236 2.96 -5.14 -11.12
C LEU A 236 3.34 -4.58 -9.76
N ASP A 237 3.00 -3.31 -9.52
CA ASP A 237 3.13 -2.61 -8.24
C ASP A 237 2.00 -3.00 -7.27
N GLY A 238 1.00 -3.73 -7.77
CA GLY A 238 -0.12 -4.19 -6.97
C GLY A 238 0.24 -5.42 -6.17
N ARG A 239 0.03 -5.33 -4.85
CA ARG A 239 0.15 -6.46 -3.94
C ARG A 239 -0.75 -7.59 -4.41
N PHE A 240 -0.17 -8.78 -4.53
CA PHE A 240 -0.91 -9.99 -4.81
C PHE A 240 -1.60 -10.46 -3.54
N VAL A 241 -2.82 -10.98 -3.67
CA VAL A 241 -3.47 -11.71 -2.58
C VAL A 241 -3.66 -13.15 -2.99
N LEU A 242 -3.23 -14.08 -2.14
CA LEU A 242 -3.48 -15.51 -2.31
C LEU A 242 -4.69 -15.91 -1.48
N ARG A 243 -5.64 -16.61 -2.10
CA ARG A 243 -6.72 -17.29 -1.40
C ARG A 243 -7.14 -18.54 -2.15
N ASP A 244 -7.32 -19.63 -1.43
CA ASP A 244 -7.79 -20.91 -1.96
C ASP A 244 -6.99 -21.39 -3.19
N GLY A 245 -5.67 -21.22 -3.17
CA GLY A 245 -4.77 -21.60 -4.27
C GLY A 245 -4.85 -20.70 -5.51
N ILE A 246 -5.48 -19.52 -5.41
CA ILE A 246 -5.57 -18.55 -6.49
C ILE A 246 -4.93 -17.23 -6.06
N ILE A 247 -4.03 -16.74 -6.90
CA ILE A 247 -3.36 -15.45 -6.77
C ILE A 247 -4.17 -14.43 -7.55
N TYR A 248 -4.59 -13.35 -6.90
CA TYR A 248 -5.22 -12.22 -7.54
C TYR A 248 -4.22 -11.08 -7.65
N VAL A 249 -4.09 -10.55 -8.87
CA VAL A 249 -3.11 -9.53 -9.23
C VAL A 249 -3.84 -8.35 -9.83
N ALA A 250 -3.61 -7.15 -9.31
CA ALA A 250 -4.02 -5.90 -9.94
C ALA A 250 -2.76 -5.13 -10.33
N SER A 251 -2.74 -4.49 -11.50
CA SER A 251 -1.59 -3.71 -11.96
C SER A 251 -2.00 -2.29 -12.34
N PHE A 252 -1.06 -1.36 -12.28
CA PHE A 252 -1.28 -0.02 -12.80
C PHE A 252 -1.33 -0.04 -14.33
N GLN A 253 -2.25 0.75 -14.92
CA GLN A 253 -2.48 0.83 -16.38
C GLN A 253 -2.69 -0.52 -17.07
N GLY A 254 -3.06 -1.56 -16.32
CA GLY A 254 -3.13 -2.91 -16.86
C GLY A 254 -4.41 -3.61 -16.47
N ARG A 255 -4.25 -4.65 -15.65
CA ARG A 255 -5.18 -5.77 -15.63
C ARG A 255 -5.38 -6.25 -14.21
N LEU A 256 -6.62 -6.59 -13.88
CA LEU A 256 -6.94 -7.47 -12.78
C LEU A 256 -6.98 -8.90 -13.33
N ALA A 257 -6.24 -9.81 -12.71
CA ALA A 257 -6.11 -11.20 -13.13
C ALA A 257 -6.22 -12.15 -11.94
N ALA A 258 -6.72 -13.35 -12.21
CA ALA A 258 -6.64 -14.49 -11.31
C ALA A 258 -5.73 -15.55 -11.92
N VAL A 259 -4.78 -16.04 -11.13
CA VAL A 259 -3.74 -16.99 -11.55
C VAL A 259 -3.74 -18.16 -10.58
N GLN A 260 -3.75 -19.38 -11.07
CA GLN A 260 -3.61 -20.56 -10.22
C GLN A 260 -2.20 -20.61 -9.62
N ALA A 261 -2.10 -20.66 -8.28
CA ALA A 261 -0.82 -20.55 -7.57
C ALA A 261 0.14 -21.71 -7.84
N VAL A 262 -0.41 -22.91 -8.09
CA VAL A 262 0.40 -24.12 -8.30
C VAL A 262 1.02 -24.19 -9.70
N SER A 263 0.29 -23.74 -10.74
CA SER A 263 0.69 -23.90 -12.15
C SER A 263 1.08 -22.59 -12.84
N GLY A 264 0.63 -21.45 -12.34
CA GLY A 264 0.73 -20.17 -13.05
C GLY A 264 -0.35 -19.96 -14.11
N ASP A 265 -1.35 -20.84 -14.22
CA ASP A 265 -2.38 -20.69 -15.25
C ASP A 265 -3.24 -19.45 -15.02
N LEU A 266 -3.39 -18.63 -16.05
CA LEU A 266 -4.29 -17.48 -16.04
C LEU A 266 -5.74 -17.98 -16.12
N LEU A 267 -6.48 -17.88 -15.01
CA LEU A 267 -7.87 -18.34 -14.92
C LEU A 267 -8.83 -17.35 -15.57
N TRP A 268 -8.66 -16.06 -15.29
CA TRP A 268 -9.39 -14.99 -15.94
C TRP A 268 -8.60 -13.68 -15.85
N SER A 269 -8.96 -12.73 -16.71
CA SER A 269 -8.44 -11.38 -16.61
C SER A 269 -9.42 -10.32 -17.14
N ARG A 270 -9.29 -9.09 -16.65
CA ARG A 270 -10.06 -7.93 -17.10
C ARG A 270 -9.24 -6.66 -17.04
N GLN A 271 -9.57 -5.69 -17.90
CA GLN A 271 -9.02 -4.36 -17.79
C GLN A 271 -9.44 -3.72 -16.46
N PHE A 272 -8.46 -3.28 -15.68
CA PHE A 272 -8.67 -2.61 -14.40
C PHE A 272 -7.35 -1.94 -13.99
N SER A 273 -7.38 -0.63 -13.74
CA SER A 273 -6.22 0.13 -13.26
C SER A 273 -6.37 0.41 -11.77
N SER A 274 -5.39 -0.01 -10.98
CA SER A 274 -5.31 0.30 -9.55
C SER A 274 -3.86 0.42 -9.10
N PHE A 275 -3.66 1.26 -8.08
CA PHE A 275 -2.39 1.43 -7.37
C PHE A 275 -2.40 0.81 -5.96
N GLN A 276 -3.49 0.14 -5.60
CA GLN A 276 -3.81 -0.22 -4.23
C GLN A 276 -3.92 -1.74 -4.07
N SER A 277 -3.78 -2.20 -2.83
CA SER A 277 -3.98 -3.61 -2.47
C SER A 277 -5.43 -4.06 -2.70
N ILE A 278 -5.63 -5.38 -2.77
CA ILE A 278 -6.91 -6.05 -2.94
C ILE A 278 -7.43 -6.49 -1.57
N ALA A 279 -8.71 -6.27 -1.28
CA ALA A 279 -9.39 -6.98 -0.19
C ALA A 279 -10.16 -8.16 -0.76
N ILE A 280 -10.18 -9.29 -0.05
CA ILE A 280 -10.76 -10.53 -0.58
C ILE A 280 -11.57 -11.28 0.46
N ASP A 281 -12.71 -11.83 0.03
CA ASP A 281 -13.54 -12.76 0.77
C ASP A 281 -13.78 -14.07 0.02
N ASP A 282 -14.75 -14.88 0.46
CA ASP A 282 -15.11 -16.17 -0.14
C ASP A 282 -15.79 -16.06 -1.51
N ASP A 283 -16.26 -14.88 -1.91
CA ASP A 283 -16.97 -14.68 -3.16
C ASP A 283 -16.40 -13.53 -3.99
N ALA A 284 -15.93 -12.45 -3.35
CA ALA A 284 -15.52 -11.26 -4.08
C ALA A 284 -14.13 -10.74 -3.75
N LEU A 285 -13.62 -9.98 -4.71
CA LEU A 285 -12.53 -9.03 -4.57
C LEU A 285 -13.12 -7.63 -4.42
N TYR A 286 -12.57 -6.83 -3.52
CA TYR A 286 -12.84 -5.40 -3.45
C TYR A 286 -11.60 -4.63 -3.79
N LEU A 287 -11.74 -3.65 -4.68
CA LEU A 287 -10.64 -2.85 -5.17
C LEU A 287 -11.03 -1.38 -5.27
N SER A 288 -10.04 -0.53 -5.00
CA SER A 288 -10.09 0.89 -5.31
C SER A 288 -9.44 1.12 -6.67
N ALA A 289 -10.19 1.61 -7.63
CA ALA A 289 -9.65 2.01 -8.93
C ALA A 289 -8.81 3.29 -8.80
N GLU A 290 -7.97 3.56 -9.79
CA GLU A 290 -7.13 4.77 -9.87
C GLU A 290 -7.92 6.07 -9.67
N ASN A 291 -9.12 6.14 -10.23
CA ASN A 291 -10.03 7.29 -10.13
C ASN A 291 -10.80 7.37 -8.79
N SER A 292 -10.48 6.50 -7.82
CA SER A 292 -11.17 6.37 -6.52
C SER A 292 -12.57 5.76 -6.55
N ASP A 293 -12.95 5.10 -7.65
CA ASP A 293 -14.15 4.27 -7.67
C ASP A 293 -13.89 2.97 -6.89
N LEU A 294 -14.85 2.56 -6.05
CA LEU A 294 -14.81 1.30 -5.30
C LEU A 294 -15.58 0.22 -6.06
N TRP A 295 -14.96 -0.95 -6.22
CA TRP A 295 -15.54 -2.07 -6.95
C TRP A 295 -15.65 -3.31 -6.07
N SER A 296 -16.70 -4.11 -6.31
CA SER A 296 -16.76 -5.51 -5.92
C SER A 296 -16.84 -6.38 -7.16
N ILE A 297 -15.98 -7.40 -7.22
CA ILE A 297 -15.77 -8.24 -8.38
C ILE A 297 -15.84 -9.70 -7.94
N ASP A 298 -16.61 -10.52 -8.65
CA ASP A 298 -16.63 -11.96 -8.48
C ASP A 298 -15.23 -12.54 -8.70
N ARG A 299 -14.67 -13.15 -7.66
CA ARG A 299 -13.31 -13.71 -7.68
C ARG A 299 -13.18 -14.90 -8.65
N ARG A 300 -14.27 -15.55 -9.02
CA ARG A 300 -14.26 -16.73 -9.89
C ARG A 300 -14.33 -16.36 -11.37
N THR A 301 -15.01 -15.26 -11.70
CA THR A 301 -15.30 -14.89 -13.10
C THR A 301 -14.71 -13.55 -13.53
N GLY A 302 -14.30 -12.69 -12.59
CA GLY A 302 -13.89 -11.32 -12.87
C GLY A 302 -15.04 -10.35 -13.17
N SER A 303 -16.29 -10.80 -13.14
CA SER A 303 -17.47 -9.96 -13.37
C SER A 303 -17.74 -9.04 -12.17
N ALA A 304 -18.24 -7.82 -12.41
CA ALA A 304 -18.56 -6.91 -11.32
C ALA A 304 -19.88 -7.33 -10.63
N PHE A 305 -19.88 -7.40 -9.30
CA PHE A 305 -21.12 -7.41 -8.52
C PHE A 305 -21.71 -6.01 -8.41
N TRP A 306 -20.86 -5.03 -8.10
CA TRP A 306 -21.25 -3.62 -8.02
C TRP A 306 -20.05 -2.68 -8.19
N LYS A 307 -20.36 -1.42 -8.48
CA LYS A 307 -19.43 -0.28 -8.56
C LYS A 307 -20.01 0.90 -7.78
N GLN A 308 -19.16 1.65 -7.09
CA GLN A 308 -19.48 2.94 -6.47
C GLN A 308 -18.49 4.02 -6.88
N ASP A 309 -18.99 5.15 -7.32
CA ASP A 309 -18.23 6.33 -7.76
C ASP A 309 -18.46 7.55 -6.87
N VAL A 310 -19.20 7.42 -5.76
CA VAL A 310 -19.48 8.52 -4.83
C VAL A 310 -18.23 9.12 -4.16
N LEU A 311 -17.07 8.45 -4.28
CA LEU A 311 -15.77 8.90 -3.78
C LEU A 311 -14.79 9.27 -4.91
N HIS A 312 -15.29 9.54 -6.12
CA HIS A 312 -14.48 9.88 -7.28
C HIS A 312 -13.45 10.99 -6.97
N ALA A 313 -12.21 10.80 -7.43
CA ALA A 313 -11.07 11.70 -7.20
C ALA A 313 -10.74 12.00 -5.72
N ARG A 314 -11.30 11.26 -4.74
CA ARG A 314 -11.01 11.44 -3.30
C ARG A 314 -9.75 10.69 -2.82
N LYS A 315 -8.99 10.09 -3.74
CA LYS A 315 -7.71 9.40 -3.54
C LYS A 315 -7.77 8.34 -2.43
N ILE A 316 -8.76 7.47 -2.52
CA ILE A 316 -9.04 6.47 -1.47
C ILE A 316 -7.94 5.43 -1.31
N THR A 317 -7.84 4.84 -0.13
CA THR A 317 -6.93 3.71 0.17
C THR A 317 -7.39 2.43 -0.49
N ALA A 318 -6.57 1.38 -0.43
CA ALA A 318 -7.06 0.01 -0.57
C ALA A 318 -8.22 -0.25 0.42
N PRO A 319 -9.23 -1.06 0.04
CA PRO A 319 -10.33 -1.40 0.91
C PRO A 319 -9.93 -2.40 1.98
N SER A 320 -10.68 -2.46 3.07
CA SER A 320 -10.57 -3.49 4.10
C SER A 320 -11.95 -4.03 4.44
N ILE A 321 -12.04 -5.32 4.77
CA ILE A 321 -13.32 -5.98 5.05
C ILE A 321 -13.49 -6.15 6.55
N ILE A 322 -14.62 -5.67 7.09
CA ILE A 322 -15.00 -5.86 8.48
C ILE A 322 -16.47 -6.31 8.56
N GLY A 323 -16.69 -7.55 8.97
CA GLY A 323 -18.02 -8.17 8.94
C GLY A 323 -18.66 -8.08 7.55
N ASN A 324 -19.84 -7.46 7.49
CA ASN A 324 -20.60 -7.21 6.25
C ASN A 324 -20.33 -5.84 5.62
N ARG A 325 -19.15 -5.24 5.89
CA ARG A 325 -18.76 -3.92 5.42
C ARG A 325 -17.41 -3.92 4.72
N VAL A 326 -17.25 -2.96 3.82
CA VAL A 326 -15.99 -2.58 3.18
C VAL A 326 -15.64 -1.17 3.60
N VAL A 327 -14.40 -0.95 4.01
CA VAL A 327 -13.93 0.32 4.59
C VAL A 327 -12.76 0.88 3.79
N VAL A 328 -12.82 2.17 3.49
CA VAL A 328 -11.73 2.91 2.83
C VAL A 328 -11.51 4.26 3.53
N ALA A 329 -10.27 4.75 3.51
CA ALA A 329 -9.93 6.10 3.93
C ALA A 329 -9.73 7.02 2.72
N ASP A 330 -10.01 8.32 2.86
CA ASP A 330 -9.84 9.31 1.80
C ASP A 330 -8.78 10.39 2.09
N LEU A 331 -8.59 11.30 1.12
CA LEU A 331 -7.58 12.36 1.21
C LEU A 331 -7.81 13.38 2.34
N ASP A 332 -9.05 13.52 2.82
CA ASP A 332 -9.45 14.52 3.82
C ASP A 332 -9.48 13.96 5.25
N GLY A 333 -9.07 12.69 5.42
CA GLY A 333 -9.02 11.99 6.70
C GLY A 333 -10.37 11.38 7.12
N TYR A 334 -11.28 11.17 6.17
CA TYR A 334 -12.51 10.41 6.42
C TYR A 334 -12.27 8.92 6.23
N LEU A 335 -12.97 8.14 7.04
CA LEU A 335 -13.25 6.74 6.79
C LEU A 335 -14.70 6.58 6.31
N HIS A 336 -14.89 5.73 5.31
CA HIS A 336 -16.18 5.46 4.66
C HIS A 336 -16.49 3.96 4.72
N TRP A 337 -17.71 3.60 5.14
CA TRP A 337 -18.19 2.22 5.23
C TRP A 337 -19.25 1.98 4.17
N PHE A 338 -19.02 0.95 3.38
CA PHE A 338 -19.93 0.47 2.36
C PHE A 338 -20.48 -0.89 2.76
N ASN A 339 -21.75 -1.15 2.47
CA ASN A 339 -22.31 -2.49 2.53
C ASN A 339 -21.58 -3.39 1.53
N ARG A 340 -21.19 -4.58 1.98
CA ARG A 340 -20.43 -5.52 1.15
C ARG A 340 -21.28 -6.12 0.02
N SER A 341 -22.57 -6.31 0.25
CA SER A 341 -23.50 -6.96 -0.69
C SER A 341 -23.91 -6.11 -1.89
N ASP A 342 -24.10 -4.80 -1.67
CA ASP A 342 -24.69 -3.89 -2.68
C ASP A 342 -23.87 -2.61 -2.92
N GLY A 343 -22.79 -2.41 -2.17
CA GLY A 343 -21.97 -1.21 -2.24
C GLY A 343 -22.64 0.05 -1.70
N LYS A 344 -23.77 -0.01 -0.99
CA LYS A 344 -24.39 1.21 -0.44
C LYS A 344 -23.47 1.85 0.60
N LEU A 345 -23.19 3.15 0.46
CA LEU A 345 -22.50 3.92 1.51
C LEU A 345 -23.42 4.05 2.73
N VAL A 346 -22.96 3.54 3.88
CA VAL A 346 -23.76 3.48 5.12
C VAL A 346 -23.10 4.19 6.30
N GLY A 347 -21.78 4.41 6.28
CA GLY A 347 -21.09 5.04 7.40
C GLY A 347 -20.02 6.00 6.93
N ARG A 348 -19.85 7.09 7.69
CA ARG A 348 -18.74 8.03 7.50
C ARG A 348 -18.36 8.69 8.81
N ILE A 349 -17.08 8.71 9.12
CA ILE A 349 -16.52 9.44 10.26
C ILE A 349 -15.21 10.10 9.86
N ARG A 350 -14.96 11.30 10.37
CA ARG A 350 -13.68 12.00 10.17
C ARG A 350 -12.75 11.67 11.33
N ILE A 351 -11.59 11.10 11.02
CA ILE A 351 -10.61 10.70 12.03
C ILE A 351 -9.56 11.80 12.24
N GLY A 352 -9.12 12.41 11.16
CA GLY A 352 -8.15 13.51 11.17
C GLY A 352 -8.38 14.46 10.00
N ALA A 353 -7.45 15.38 9.81
CA ALA A 353 -7.46 16.32 8.69
C ALA A 353 -6.52 15.89 7.55
N SER A 354 -6.02 14.66 7.58
CA SER A 354 -4.92 14.21 6.74
C SER A 354 -5.21 12.84 6.13
N ARG A 355 -4.67 12.65 4.92
CA ARG A 355 -4.77 11.42 4.16
C ARG A 355 -4.08 10.23 4.84
N SER A 356 -4.71 9.06 4.77
CA SER A 356 -4.06 7.76 4.92
C SER A 356 -3.58 7.25 3.57
N TYR A 357 -2.34 6.78 3.49
CA TYR A 357 -1.78 6.19 2.26
C TYR A 357 -1.94 4.68 2.19
N VAL A 358 -2.11 4.04 3.34
CA VAL A 358 -2.10 2.58 3.48
C VAL A 358 -3.50 2.04 3.75
N GLN A 359 -3.70 0.78 3.38
CA GLN A 359 -4.90 0.01 3.69
C GLN A 359 -5.21 0.08 5.21
N PRO A 360 -6.45 0.36 5.62
CA PRO A 360 -6.84 0.26 7.01
C PRO A 360 -6.64 -1.16 7.55
N LEU A 361 -6.01 -1.30 8.71
CA LEU A 361 -5.79 -2.60 9.35
C LEU A 361 -7.09 -3.06 10.02
N ILE A 362 -7.43 -4.35 9.91
CA ILE A 362 -8.58 -4.93 10.61
C ILE A 362 -8.09 -5.57 11.91
N ARG A 363 -8.72 -5.22 13.03
CA ARG A 363 -8.49 -5.83 14.34
C ARG A 363 -9.83 -6.10 15.00
N GLU A 364 -10.17 -7.38 15.17
CA GLU A 364 -11.43 -7.83 15.77
C GLU A 364 -12.65 -7.14 15.12
N ALA A 365 -13.43 -6.38 15.89
CA ALA A 365 -14.55 -5.57 15.42
C ALA A 365 -14.19 -4.09 15.17
N SER A 366 -12.91 -3.78 15.00
CA SER A 366 -12.41 -2.43 14.74
C SER A 366 -11.51 -2.35 13.51
N VAL A 367 -11.39 -1.13 13.00
CA VAL A 367 -10.47 -0.75 11.93
C VAL A 367 -9.45 0.21 12.51
N VAL A 368 -8.17 -0.03 12.25
CA VAL A 368 -7.07 0.84 12.62
C VAL A 368 -6.53 1.57 11.39
N THR A 369 -6.37 2.88 11.49
CA THR A 369 -5.82 3.73 10.41
C THR A 369 -4.58 4.46 10.86
N LEU A 370 -3.63 4.65 9.94
CA LEU A 370 -2.48 5.52 10.09
C LEU A 370 -2.56 6.64 9.03
N ASP A 371 -2.51 7.90 9.45
CA ASP A 371 -2.40 9.03 8.53
C ASP A 371 -0.94 9.40 8.22
N LYS A 372 -0.74 10.28 7.22
CA LYS A 372 0.60 10.70 6.79
C LYS A 372 1.43 11.45 7.86
N TYR A 373 0.84 11.91 8.95
CA TYR A 373 1.56 12.59 10.03
C TYR A 373 1.79 11.69 11.25
N GLY A 374 1.34 10.44 11.19
CA GLY A 374 1.53 9.47 12.27
C GLY A 374 0.36 9.38 13.23
N LEU A 375 -0.82 9.94 12.92
CA LEU A 375 -2.01 9.72 13.72
C LEU A 375 -2.50 8.28 13.49
N LEU A 376 -2.37 7.45 14.51
CA LEU A 376 -2.96 6.13 14.56
C LEU A 376 -4.30 6.21 15.30
N ALA A 377 -5.34 5.58 14.78
CA ALA A 377 -6.66 5.58 15.40
C ALA A 377 -7.38 4.26 15.21
N SER A 378 -8.12 3.82 16.22
CA SER A 378 -9.04 2.68 16.15
C SER A 378 -10.49 3.15 16.12
N VAL A 379 -11.28 2.55 15.22
CA VAL A 379 -12.66 2.93 14.95
C VAL A 379 -13.49 1.68 14.80
N SER A 380 -14.67 1.64 15.42
CA SER A 380 -15.60 0.52 15.29
C SER A 380 -17.04 1.01 15.06
N PRO A 381 -17.90 0.20 14.43
CA PRO A 381 -19.35 0.38 14.55
C PRO A 381 -19.75 0.33 16.02
N GLN A 382 -20.76 1.12 16.42
CA GLN A 382 -21.35 0.94 17.75
C GLN A 382 -21.91 -0.50 17.87
N PRO A 383 -21.71 -1.16 19.03
CA PRO A 383 -22.21 -2.51 19.28
C PRO A 383 -23.73 -2.67 19.08
#